data_AF-A0A8R2AC66-F1
#
_entry.id   AF-A0A8R2AC66-F1
#
_cell.length_a   1.000
_cell.length_b   1.000
_cell.length_c   1.000
_cell.angle_alpha   90.00
_cell.angle_beta   90.00
_cell.angle_gamma   90.00
#
_symmetry.space_group_name_H-M   'P 1'
#
loop_
_entity.id
_entity.type
_entity.pdbx_description
1 polymer ?
#
loop_
_entity_poly.entity_id
_entity_poly.type
_entity_poly.pdbx_seq_one_letter_code
_entity_poly.pdbx_strand_id
1 'polypeptide(L)'
;MEISTNNINNLVKCLQATLSPDPSERKQAENFLLSIECNKNYPLLLLHIISAPNDVNVDLVKQIGSVTFKNYIKRNWPIDEDTLQSKIHQEDRLLIKEQIVTVMLNAPDAVQKQLSDAISLIGKYDFPDNWPNLLTTIIENFAAFANAPTSDLAPINGALETAHSLFRKYRFELKSQKLWTEIKFVLDTLAKPLTELFVLTMNLCEVSKDPKVFNVILVLTKIFYSLNYQDLPEFFEDNMQIWISNFQKLLELEIKELETQSDDETGILHQIQSQICENISLYAQKYEEEFSSYMRSLVTIIWKLLIKTGSQPKYDTLVINALQFLSTTVIKPQYRDLFDDPSVFSAICEKVAIPNMQFKASDEELFEDNPEEYIRRDIEGSDVDTRRRAACDLVKALSKEFEQVTMSSFGLYVKVRLFSSI
;
A
#
# COMPACT_ATOMS: atom_id res chain seq x y z
N MET A 1 34.36 9.71 14.22
CA MET A 1 35.06 9.85 12.92
C MET A 1 34.80 11.24 12.38
N GLU A 2 35.82 11.95 11.90
CA GLU A 2 35.60 13.24 11.23
C GLU A 2 34.98 13.04 9.85
N ILE A 3 34.13 13.97 9.41
CA ILE A 3 33.62 14.00 8.04
C ILE A 3 34.74 14.51 7.14
N SER A 4 35.64 13.62 6.74
CA SER A 4 36.78 13.92 5.89
C SER A 4 36.73 13.09 4.61
N THR A 5 37.29 13.62 3.52
CA THR A 5 37.37 12.93 2.22
C THR A 5 38.04 11.56 2.34
N ASN A 6 39.03 11.44 3.24
CA ASN A 6 39.71 10.17 3.47
C ASN A 6 38.77 9.11 4.09
N ASN A 7 37.99 9.50 5.10
CA ASN A 7 37.02 8.60 5.74
C ASN A 7 35.88 8.21 4.80
N ILE A 8 35.41 9.15 3.97
CA ILE A 8 34.42 8.88 2.92
C ILE A 8 34.98 7.85 1.93
N ASN A 9 36.18 8.07 1.40
CA ASN A 9 36.82 7.15 0.44
C ASN A 9 37.04 5.75 1.03
N ASN A 10 37.43 5.66 2.30
CA ASN A 10 37.61 4.38 2.98
C ASN A 10 36.28 3.64 3.16
N LEU A 11 35.21 4.35 3.55
CA LEU A 11 33.88 3.76 3.66
C LEU A 11 33.34 3.31 2.30
N VAL A 12 33.52 4.10 1.24
CA VAL A 12 33.14 3.71 -0.13
C VAL A 12 33.82 2.42 -0.55
N LYS A 13 35.15 2.30 -0.33
CA LYS A 13 35.89 1.06 -0.63
C LYS A 13 35.36 -0.13 0.17
N CYS A 14 35.07 0.05 1.45
CA CYS A 14 34.51 -1.02 2.28
C CYS A 14 33.11 -1.43 1.81
N LEU A 15 32.24 -0.47 1.49
CA LEU A 15 30.92 -0.75 0.93
C LEU A 15 31.02 -1.51 -0.41
N GLN A 16 31.96 -1.14 -1.28
CA GLN A 16 32.22 -1.88 -2.52
C GLN A 16 32.69 -3.31 -2.25
N ALA A 17 33.55 -3.52 -1.26
CA ALA A 17 34.03 -4.85 -0.88
C ALA A 17 32.91 -5.78 -0.35
N THR A 18 31.82 -5.23 0.21
CA THR A 18 30.62 -6.04 0.56
C THR A 18 29.90 -6.63 -0.66
N LEU A 19 30.20 -6.15 -1.86
CA LEU A 19 29.66 -6.66 -3.12
C LEU A 19 30.63 -7.61 -3.84
N SER A 20 31.77 -7.93 -3.23
CA SER A 20 32.78 -8.82 -3.83
C SER A 20 32.21 -10.23 -4.10
N PRO A 21 32.60 -10.90 -5.20
CA PRO A 21 32.26 -12.30 -5.42
C PRO A 21 32.90 -13.24 -4.39
N ASP A 22 33.98 -12.82 -3.71
CA ASP A 22 34.64 -13.60 -2.66
C ASP A 22 33.87 -13.51 -1.32
N PRO A 23 33.32 -14.62 -0.79
CA PRO A 23 32.66 -14.64 0.52
C PRO A 23 33.54 -14.18 1.69
N SER A 24 34.85 -14.40 1.63
CA SER A 24 35.77 -14.00 2.71
C SER A 24 35.91 -12.47 2.75
N GLU A 25 36.13 -11.84 1.60
CA GLU A 25 36.23 -10.39 1.47
C GLU A 25 34.94 -9.69 1.92
N ARG A 26 33.77 -10.20 1.51
CA ARG A 26 32.47 -9.65 1.96
C ARG A 26 32.32 -9.67 3.48
N LYS A 27 32.59 -10.83 4.11
CA LYS A 27 32.49 -10.96 5.58
C LYS A 27 33.47 -10.04 6.30
N GLN A 28 34.68 -9.88 5.79
CA GLN A 28 35.66 -8.96 6.37
C GLN A 28 35.16 -7.50 6.30
N ALA A 29 34.63 -7.08 5.15
CA ALA A 29 34.07 -5.75 4.96
C ALA A 29 32.85 -5.49 5.86
N GLU A 30 31.92 -6.44 5.97
CA GLU A 30 30.76 -6.35 6.86
C GLU A 30 31.17 -6.24 8.34
N ASN A 31 32.09 -7.09 8.79
CA ASN A 31 32.61 -7.04 10.17
C ASN A 31 33.32 -5.71 10.46
N PHE A 32 34.07 -5.18 9.49
CA PHE A 32 34.71 -3.88 9.62
C PHE A 32 33.67 -2.76 9.79
N LEU A 33 32.65 -2.71 8.93
CA LEU A 33 31.57 -1.71 9.02
C LEU A 33 30.85 -1.77 10.37
N LEU A 34 30.59 -2.97 10.88
CA LEU A 34 30.01 -3.17 12.22
C LEU A 34 30.95 -2.71 13.34
N SER A 35 32.25 -2.95 13.22
CA SER A 35 33.22 -2.56 14.26
C SER A 35 33.35 -1.06 14.45
N ILE A 36 33.03 -0.26 13.42
CA ILE A 36 33.15 1.19 13.43
C ILE A 36 31.82 1.91 13.60
N GLU A 37 30.70 1.19 13.69
CA GLU A 37 29.37 1.80 13.60
C GLU A 37 29.02 2.69 14.80
N CYS A 38 29.61 2.43 15.98
CA CYS A 38 29.42 3.25 17.18
C CYS A 38 30.21 4.57 17.18
N ASN A 39 31.04 4.82 16.17
CA ASN A 39 31.80 6.07 16.08
C ASN A 39 30.89 7.25 15.72
N LYS A 40 31.04 8.38 16.44
CA LYS A 40 30.40 9.66 16.08
C LYS A 40 30.56 9.99 14.59
N ASN A 41 29.51 10.53 13.96
CA ASN A 41 29.36 10.85 12.54
C ASN A 41 29.37 9.67 11.56
N TYR A 42 29.49 8.41 11.99
CA TYR A 42 29.37 7.26 11.09
C TYR A 42 28.07 7.28 10.24
N PRO A 43 26.88 7.45 10.83
CA PRO A 43 25.64 7.52 10.03
C PRO A 43 25.59 8.73 9.10
N LEU A 44 26.20 9.86 9.48
CA LEU A 44 26.26 11.06 8.65
C LEU A 44 27.19 10.88 7.44
N LEU A 45 28.29 10.15 7.62
CA LEU A 45 29.17 9.75 6.51
C LEU A 45 28.41 8.87 5.50
N LEU A 46 27.59 7.93 5.99
CA LEU A 46 26.73 7.13 5.11
C LEU A 46 25.73 8.01 4.34
N LEU A 47 25.04 8.93 5.02
CA LEU A 47 24.11 9.86 4.34
C LEU A 47 24.82 10.70 3.28
N HIS A 48 26.03 11.20 3.57
CA HIS A 48 26.82 11.97 2.61
C HIS A 48 27.24 11.15 1.38
N ILE A 49 27.58 9.87 1.56
CA ILE A 49 27.88 8.94 0.46
C ILE A 49 26.62 8.72 -0.39
N ILE A 50 25.47 8.54 0.26
CA ILE A 50 24.18 8.32 -0.41
C ILE A 50 23.77 9.55 -1.23
N SER A 51 24.02 10.76 -0.71
CA SER A 51 23.67 12.03 -1.36
C SER A 51 24.69 12.51 -2.40
N ALA A 52 25.75 11.74 -2.69
CA ALA A 52 26.76 12.12 -3.69
C ALA A 52 26.13 12.25 -5.11
N PRO A 53 26.77 12.92 -6.08
CA PRO A 53 26.28 13.00 -7.46
C PRO A 53 26.09 11.62 -8.14
N ASN A 54 25.24 11.55 -9.19
CA ASN A 54 24.86 10.30 -9.86
C ASN A 54 25.88 9.88 -10.95
N ASP A 55 26.71 8.87 -10.65
CA ASP A 55 27.53 8.11 -11.61
C ASP A 55 27.20 6.61 -11.45
N VAL A 56 27.28 5.81 -12.52
CA VAL A 56 26.84 4.38 -12.52
C VAL A 56 27.50 3.52 -11.43
N ASN A 57 28.82 3.69 -11.20
CA ASN A 57 29.54 2.98 -10.14
C ASN A 57 29.19 3.49 -8.73
N VAL A 58 28.69 4.72 -8.64
CA VAL A 58 28.26 5.35 -7.39
C VAL A 58 26.84 4.89 -7.04
N ASP A 59 25.99 4.60 -8.02
CA ASP A 59 24.61 4.15 -7.76
C ASP A 59 24.55 2.83 -6.96
N LEU A 60 25.37 1.83 -7.28
CA LEU A 60 25.46 0.60 -6.48
C LEU A 60 25.96 0.92 -5.05
N VAL A 61 26.94 1.82 -4.93
CA VAL A 61 27.48 2.24 -3.63
C VAL A 61 26.41 2.96 -2.79
N LYS A 62 25.56 3.79 -3.40
CA LYS A 62 24.44 4.44 -2.73
C LYS A 62 23.39 3.44 -2.27
N GLN A 63 23.07 2.46 -3.11
CA GLN A 63 22.13 1.39 -2.76
C GLN A 63 22.62 0.62 -1.53
N ILE A 64 23.84 0.08 -1.56
CA ILE A 64 24.40 -0.67 -0.43
C ILE A 64 24.63 0.22 0.80
N GLY A 65 25.00 1.49 0.60
CA GLY A 65 25.10 2.50 1.65
C GLY A 65 23.76 2.74 2.35
N SER A 66 22.67 2.85 1.58
CA SER A 66 21.32 3.04 2.13
C SER A 66 20.80 1.80 2.87
N VAL A 67 21.11 0.60 2.38
CA VAL A 67 20.83 -0.67 3.09
C VAL A 67 21.61 -0.73 4.41
N THR A 68 22.90 -0.38 4.38
CA THR A 68 23.76 -0.32 5.56
C THR A 68 23.23 0.69 6.58
N PHE A 69 22.85 1.88 6.12
CA PHE A 69 22.26 2.93 6.95
C PHE A 69 20.95 2.48 7.60
N LYS A 70 20.00 1.91 6.83
CA LYS A 70 18.75 1.37 7.38
C LYS A 70 19.01 0.32 8.46
N ASN A 71 19.92 -0.60 8.20
CA ASN A 71 20.27 -1.66 9.14
C ASN A 71 20.94 -1.10 10.40
N TYR A 72 21.76 -0.07 10.27
CA TYR A 72 22.32 0.67 11.40
C TYR A 72 21.23 1.32 12.25
N ILE A 73 20.28 2.03 11.65
CA ILE A 73 19.13 2.64 12.36
C ILE A 73 18.34 1.56 13.10
N LYS A 74 18.03 0.43 12.45
CA LYS A 74 17.29 -0.68 13.07
C LYS A 74 17.96 -1.21 14.33
N ARG A 75 19.30 -1.30 14.36
CA ARG A 75 20.08 -1.83 15.49
C ARG A 75 20.32 -0.80 16.61
N ASN A 76 20.51 0.47 16.24
CA ASN A 76 21.11 1.46 17.12
C ASN A 76 20.19 2.63 17.49
N TRP A 77 19.08 2.84 16.78
CA TRP A 77 18.11 3.90 17.12
C TRP A 77 17.29 3.65 18.38
N PRO A 78 16.82 2.41 18.67
CA PRO A 78 16.11 2.13 19.91
C PRO A 78 16.99 2.45 21.12
N ILE A 79 16.44 3.17 22.09
CA ILE A 79 17.10 3.39 23.38
C ILE A 79 16.90 2.12 24.20
N ASP A 80 17.97 1.65 24.83
CA ASP A 80 17.92 0.50 25.72
C ASP A 80 17.05 0.84 26.95
N GLU A 81 16.00 0.05 27.19
CA GLU A 81 15.00 0.34 28.22
C GLU A 81 15.56 0.22 29.65
N ASP A 82 16.56 -0.64 29.85
CA ASP A 82 17.16 -0.92 31.16
C ASP A 82 18.21 0.14 31.54
N THR A 83 19.01 0.58 30.56
CA THR A 83 20.12 1.52 30.78
C THR A 83 19.77 2.96 30.43
N LEU A 84 18.69 3.19 29.69
CA LEU A 84 18.30 4.47 29.09
C LEU A 84 19.41 5.10 28.23
N GLN A 85 20.38 4.31 27.77
CA GLN A 85 21.50 4.79 26.98
C GLN A 85 21.20 4.69 25.48
N SER A 86 21.48 5.78 24.76
CA SER A 86 21.46 5.81 23.31
C SER A 86 22.80 5.34 22.77
N LYS A 87 22.78 4.39 21.81
CA LYS A 87 23.99 3.95 21.09
C LYS A 87 24.49 4.98 20.07
N ILE A 88 23.65 5.95 19.74
CA ILE A 88 23.94 7.03 18.79
C ILE A 88 24.10 8.34 19.57
N HIS A 89 25.11 9.12 19.21
CA HIS A 89 25.30 10.45 19.78
C HIS A 89 24.08 11.36 19.51
N GLN A 90 23.71 12.19 20.49
CA GLN A 90 22.53 13.06 20.40
C GLN A 90 22.60 14.02 19.20
N GLU A 91 23.76 14.62 18.95
CA GLU A 91 24.01 15.48 17.78
C GLU A 91 23.76 14.73 16.46
N ASP A 92 24.26 13.49 16.33
CA ASP A 92 24.05 12.67 15.15
C ASP A 92 22.57 12.37 14.94
N ARG A 93 21.80 12.09 16.01
CA ARG A 93 20.35 11.86 15.89
C ARG A 93 19.61 13.09 15.38
N LEU A 94 19.99 14.28 15.81
CA LEU A 94 19.39 15.53 15.32
C LEU A 94 19.73 15.76 13.85
N LEU A 95 21.01 15.66 13.49
CA LEU A 95 21.48 15.86 12.11
C LEU A 95 20.90 14.83 11.14
N ILE A 96 20.73 13.57 11.57
CA ILE A 96 20.05 12.54 10.76
C ILE A 96 18.62 12.99 10.47
N LYS A 97 17.87 13.44 11.48
CA LYS A 97 16.47 13.89 11.32
C LYS A 97 16.35 15.11 10.43
N GLU A 98 17.33 16.01 10.43
CA GLU A 98 17.39 17.19 9.57
C GLU A 98 17.68 16.85 8.10
N GLN A 99 18.49 15.83 7.83
CA GLN A 99 19.00 15.54 6.48
C GLN A 99 18.25 14.42 5.76
N ILE A 100 17.81 13.38 6.48
CA ILE A 100 17.37 12.11 5.89
C ILE A 100 16.21 12.27 4.91
N VAL A 101 15.25 13.15 5.21
CA VAL A 101 14.08 13.38 4.35
C VAL A 101 14.53 14.02 3.04
N THR A 102 15.35 15.07 3.10
CA THR A 102 15.89 15.73 1.91
C THR A 102 16.75 14.79 1.06
N VAL A 103 17.59 13.95 1.69
CA VAL A 103 18.38 12.94 0.97
C VAL A 103 17.47 11.93 0.27
N MET A 104 16.42 11.47 0.95
CA MET A 104 15.45 10.52 0.39
C MET A 104 14.67 11.08 -0.80
N LEU A 105 14.26 12.36 -0.75
CA LEU A 105 13.51 13.01 -1.83
C LEU A 105 14.33 13.18 -3.12
N ASN A 106 15.64 13.31 -3.01
CA ASN A 106 16.56 13.51 -4.14
C ASN A 106 17.24 12.22 -4.61
N ALA A 107 16.91 11.08 -4.01
CA ALA A 107 17.53 9.80 -4.29
C ALA A 107 16.75 9.00 -5.36
N PRO A 108 17.43 8.10 -6.11
CA PRO A 108 16.75 7.18 -7.02
C PRO A 108 15.87 6.16 -6.27
N ASP A 109 14.85 5.62 -6.93
CA ASP A 109 13.78 4.78 -6.35
C ASP A 109 14.28 3.67 -5.40
N ALA A 110 15.35 2.96 -5.76
CA ALA A 110 15.89 1.88 -4.95
C ALA A 110 16.42 2.37 -3.58
N VAL A 111 17.08 3.53 -3.58
CA VAL A 111 17.61 4.18 -2.37
C VAL A 111 16.48 4.82 -1.58
N GLN A 112 15.53 5.45 -2.28
CA GLN A 112 14.35 6.08 -1.69
C GLN A 112 13.60 5.09 -0.78
N LYS A 113 13.32 3.87 -1.29
CA LYS A 113 12.68 2.80 -0.51
C LYS A 113 13.43 2.45 0.78
N GLN A 114 14.77 2.33 0.72
CA GLN A 114 15.58 2.02 1.91
C GLN A 114 15.55 3.15 2.94
N LEU A 115 15.56 4.41 2.48
CA LEU A 115 15.49 5.56 3.36
C LEU A 115 14.09 5.77 3.95
N SER A 116 13.01 5.51 3.20
CA SER A 116 11.64 5.53 3.74
C SER A 116 11.44 4.49 4.85
N ASP A 117 12.01 3.29 4.70
CA ASP A 117 12.05 2.29 5.78
C ASP A 117 12.80 2.82 7.02
N ALA A 118 13.96 3.45 6.81
CA ALA A 118 14.75 4.02 7.90
C ALA A 118 14.01 5.17 8.60
N ILE A 119 13.34 6.06 7.87
CA ILE A 119 12.49 7.13 8.42
C ILE A 119 11.36 6.53 9.25
N SER A 120 10.73 5.46 8.78
CA SER A 120 9.65 4.79 9.51
C SER A 120 10.15 4.15 10.82
N LEU A 121 11.35 3.56 10.79
CA LEU A 121 12.01 3.03 11.99
C LEU A 121 12.34 4.14 13.00
N ILE A 122 12.85 5.28 12.55
CA ILE A 122 13.10 6.44 13.41
C ILE A 122 11.77 6.97 13.96
N GLY A 123 10.78 7.14 13.09
CA GLY A 123 9.44 7.64 13.43
C GLY A 123 8.74 6.79 14.48
N LYS A 124 8.94 5.47 14.49
CA LYS A 124 8.41 4.60 15.55
C LYS A 124 8.78 5.05 16.97
N TYR A 125 9.98 5.60 17.15
CA TYR A 125 10.47 6.02 18.47
C TYR A 125 10.34 7.52 18.71
N ASP A 126 10.56 8.32 17.67
CA ASP A 126 10.69 9.77 17.80
C ASP A 126 9.45 10.55 17.37
N PHE A 127 8.59 10.00 16.51
CA PHE A 127 7.39 10.71 16.04
C PHE A 127 6.20 10.50 16.99
N PRO A 128 5.40 11.53 17.32
CA PRO A 128 5.54 12.94 16.90
C PRO A 128 6.41 13.78 17.85
N ASP A 129 6.51 13.41 19.13
CA ASP A 129 7.01 14.28 20.20
C ASP A 129 8.48 14.73 20.02
N ASN A 130 9.35 13.83 19.58
CA ASN A 130 10.79 14.07 19.40
C ASN A 130 11.15 14.35 17.93
N TRP A 131 10.18 14.38 17.01
CA TRP A 131 10.37 14.76 15.61
C TRP A 131 9.15 15.48 15.02
N PRO A 132 8.75 16.62 15.59
CA PRO A 132 7.49 17.30 15.22
C PRO A 132 7.50 17.84 13.78
N ASN A 133 8.67 18.23 13.26
CA ASN A 133 8.79 18.86 11.94
C ASN A 133 8.70 17.87 10.76
N LEU A 134 8.63 16.55 11.01
CA LEU A 134 8.57 15.55 9.94
C LEU A 134 7.37 15.76 9.01
N LEU A 135 6.18 16.02 9.57
CA LEU A 135 4.99 16.28 8.75
C LEU A 135 5.11 17.59 7.97
N THR A 136 5.70 18.63 8.59
CA THR A 136 5.90 19.93 7.93
C THR A 136 6.72 19.75 6.65
N THR A 137 7.83 19.02 6.71
CA THR A 137 8.66 18.75 5.52
C THR A 137 7.92 17.95 4.45
N ILE A 138 7.09 16.97 4.83
CA ILE A 138 6.26 16.20 3.88
C ILE A 138 5.23 17.13 3.20
N ILE A 139 4.57 17.99 3.97
CA ILE A 139 3.54 18.91 3.47
C ILE A 139 4.13 19.99 2.57
N GLU A 140 5.34 20.49 2.87
CA GLU A 140 6.07 21.42 2.01
C GLU A 140 6.29 20.82 0.61
N ASN A 141 6.56 19.52 0.51
CA ASN A 141 6.69 18.83 -0.78
C ASN A 141 5.34 18.70 -1.50
N PHE A 142 4.23 18.50 -0.77
CA PHE A 142 2.89 18.48 -1.36
C PHE A 142 2.55 19.86 -1.94
N ALA A 143 2.84 20.92 -1.18
CA ALA A 143 2.62 22.30 -1.61
C ALA A 143 3.51 22.67 -2.80
N ALA A 144 4.78 22.26 -2.81
CA ALA A 144 5.68 22.48 -3.94
C ALA A 144 5.15 21.84 -5.22
N PHE A 145 4.69 20.59 -5.15
CA PHE A 145 4.08 19.90 -6.27
C PHE A 145 2.77 20.55 -6.73
N ALA A 146 1.91 20.97 -5.79
CA ALA A 146 0.64 21.64 -6.11
C ALA A 146 0.85 23.01 -6.79
N ASN A 147 1.85 23.78 -6.36
CA ASN A 147 2.14 25.11 -6.90
C ASN A 147 2.76 25.07 -8.30
N ALA A 148 3.60 24.08 -8.56
CA ALA A 148 4.24 23.89 -9.86
C ALA A 148 4.28 22.40 -10.20
N PRO A 149 3.17 21.82 -10.72
CA PRO A 149 3.16 20.44 -11.16
C PRO A 149 4.24 20.24 -12.23
N THR A 150 5.21 19.39 -11.94
CA THR A 150 6.30 19.06 -12.86
C THR A 150 6.15 17.64 -13.38
N SER A 151 6.85 17.31 -14.46
CA SER A 151 6.98 15.93 -14.93
C SER A 151 7.88 15.08 -14.04
N ASP A 152 8.68 15.70 -13.17
CA ASP A 152 9.48 14.99 -12.18
C ASP A 152 8.65 14.73 -10.92
N LEU A 153 8.17 13.49 -10.81
CA LEU A 153 7.37 13.05 -9.67
C LEU A 153 8.21 12.43 -8.55
N ALA A 154 9.54 12.37 -8.67
CA ALA A 154 10.38 11.73 -7.66
C ALA A 154 10.24 12.35 -6.25
N PRO A 155 10.21 13.70 -6.09
CA PRO A 155 10.05 14.31 -4.77
C PRO A 155 8.68 13.99 -4.15
N ILE A 156 7.59 14.14 -4.92
CA ILE A 156 6.24 13.89 -4.39
C ILE A 156 6.03 12.41 -4.05
N ASN A 157 6.56 11.50 -4.87
CA ASN A 157 6.54 10.07 -4.59
C ASN A 157 7.29 9.74 -3.30
N GLY A 158 8.48 10.32 -3.09
CA GLY A 158 9.24 10.10 -1.85
C GLY A 158 8.53 10.59 -0.59
N ALA A 159 7.91 11.78 -0.67
CA ALA A 159 7.13 12.34 0.41
C ALA A 159 5.92 11.43 0.75
N LEU A 160 5.20 10.96 -0.27
CA LEU A 160 4.05 10.07 -0.11
C LEU A 160 4.43 8.68 0.39
N GLU A 161 5.50 8.07 -0.11
CA GLU A 161 5.98 6.76 0.37
C GLU A 161 6.43 6.81 1.83
N THR A 162 7.04 7.94 2.23
CA THR A 162 7.42 8.18 3.62
C THR A 162 6.20 8.33 4.52
N ALA A 163 5.21 9.12 4.10
CA ALA A 163 3.93 9.25 4.80
C ALA A 163 3.22 7.90 4.90
N HIS A 164 3.13 7.16 3.79
CA HIS A 164 2.50 5.85 3.74
C HIS A 164 3.16 4.87 4.72
N SER A 165 4.49 4.79 4.71
CA SER A 165 5.25 3.89 5.57
C SER A 165 5.10 4.25 7.06
N LEU A 166 5.05 5.55 7.38
CA LEU A 166 4.82 6.04 8.74
C LEU A 166 3.43 5.66 9.27
N PHE A 167 2.38 5.83 8.45
CA PHE A 167 0.99 5.61 8.90
C PHE A 167 0.51 4.18 8.73
N ARG A 168 1.20 3.34 7.95
CA ARG A 168 0.84 1.94 7.75
C ARG A 168 0.76 1.18 9.08
N LYS A 169 1.56 1.55 10.09
CA LYS A 169 1.53 0.95 11.43
C LYS A 169 0.16 1.07 12.13
N TYR A 170 -0.63 2.11 11.81
CA TYR A 170 -1.97 2.30 12.38
C TYR A 170 -2.93 1.16 12.03
N ARG A 171 -2.64 0.37 11.00
CA ARG A 171 -3.45 -0.80 10.64
C ARG A 171 -3.26 -2.00 11.58
N PHE A 172 -2.16 -2.01 12.32
CA PHE A 172 -1.71 -3.18 13.10
C PHE A 172 -1.51 -2.86 14.59
N GLU A 173 -1.34 -1.58 14.94
CA GLU A 173 -1.21 -1.17 16.33
C GLU A 173 -2.54 -1.20 17.09
N LEU A 174 -2.47 -1.65 18.35
CA LEU A 174 -3.63 -1.68 19.24
C LEU A 174 -3.99 -0.27 19.72
N LYS A 175 -5.28 -0.04 19.93
CA LYS A 175 -5.82 1.23 20.43
C LYS A 175 -5.16 1.59 21.76
N SER A 176 -4.58 2.79 21.82
CA SER A 176 -3.96 3.35 23.03
C SER A 176 -4.06 4.87 23.01
N GLN A 177 -4.02 5.52 24.18
CA GLN A 177 -4.05 6.98 24.24
C GLN A 177 -2.90 7.62 23.45
N LYS A 178 -1.71 7.00 23.47
CA LYS A 178 -0.55 7.45 22.70
C LYS A 178 -0.84 7.43 21.20
N LEU A 179 -1.38 6.32 20.70
CA LEU A 179 -1.75 6.17 19.29
C LEU A 179 -2.81 7.20 18.87
N TRP A 180 -3.84 7.41 19.69
CA TRP A 180 -4.88 8.41 19.39
C TRP A 180 -4.36 9.84 19.34
N THR A 181 -3.48 10.22 20.26
CA THR A 181 -2.84 11.54 20.26
C THR A 181 -1.99 11.74 18.99
N GLU A 182 -1.25 10.71 18.58
CA GLU A 182 -0.46 10.74 17.35
C GLU A 182 -1.35 10.85 16.10
N ILE A 183 -2.39 10.00 15.99
CA ILE A 183 -3.35 10.04 14.88
C ILE A 183 -4.01 11.41 14.80
N LYS A 184 -4.45 11.98 15.93
CA LYS A 184 -5.04 13.31 15.98
C LYS A 184 -4.08 14.38 15.46
N PHE A 185 -2.83 14.39 15.93
CA PHE A 185 -1.81 15.33 15.44
C PHE A 185 -1.60 15.21 13.92
N VAL A 186 -1.57 13.98 13.39
CA VAL A 186 -1.47 13.74 11.94
C VAL A 186 -2.69 14.27 11.21
N LEU A 187 -3.91 14.00 11.68
CA LEU A 187 -5.14 14.42 11.04
C LEU A 187 -5.26 15.95 11.01
N ASP A 188 -5.01 16.62 12.14
CA ASP A 188 -5.06 18.08 12.28
C ASP A 188 -4.10 18.78 11.32
N THR A 189 -3.00 18.10 10.94
CA THR A 189 -1.92 18.69 10.13
C THR A 189 -1.97 18.28 8.66
N LEU A 190 -2.32 17.02 8.35
CA LEU A 190 -2.15 16.41 7.02
C LEU A 190 -3.46 16.17 6.27
N ALA A 191 -4.60 15.98 6.94
CA ALA A 191 -5.83 15.50 6.29
C ALA A 191 -6.31 16.43 5.15
N LYS A 192 -6.24 17.75 5.39
CA LYS A 192 -6.56 18.77 4.38
C LYS A 192 -5.53 18.80 3.22
N PRO A 193 -4.22 19.00 3.45
CA PRO A 193 -3.23 18.94 2.37
C PRO A 193 -3.28 17.66 1.53
N LEU A 194 -3.52 16.50 2.17
CA LEU A 194 -3.66 15.21 1.49
C LEU A 194 -4.86 15.20 0.54
N THR A 195 -6.00 15.73 0.99
CA THR A 195 -7.23 15.77 0.19
C THR A 195 -7.10 16.75 -0.97
N GLU A 196 -6.49 17.92 -0.75
CA GLU A 196 -6.20 18.89 -1.81
C GLU A 196 -5.26 18.31 -2.88
N LEU A 197 -4.21 17.60 -2.45
CA LEU A 197 -3.29 16.89 -3.34
C LEU A 197 -3.99 15.78 -4.13
N PHE A 198 -4.90 15.03 -3.51
CA PHE A 198 -5.71 14.02 -4.19
C PHE A 198 -6.58 14.63 -5.29
N VAL A 199 -7.31 15.71 -4.99
CA VAL A 199 -8.13 16.41 -5.99
C VAL A 199 -7.27 16.98 -7.12
N LEU A 200 -6.12 17.59 -6.81
CA LEU A 200 -5.18 18.07 -7.81
C LEU A 200 -4.71 16.92 -8.73
N THR A 201 -4.31 15.79 -8.16
CA THR A 201 -3.81 14.64 -8.92
C THR A 201 -4.91 14.01 -9.77
N MET A 202 -6.15 13.97 -9.29
CA MET A 202 -7.31 13.55 -10.08
C MET A 202 -7.49 14.41 -11.33
N ASN A 203 -7.36 15.74 -11.21
CA ASN A 203 -7.43 16.64 -12.36
C ASN A 203 -6.27 16.42 -13.34
N LEU A 204 -5.07 16.10 -12.85
CA LEU A 204 -3.92 15.77 -13.71
C LEU A 204 -4.15 14.48 -14.52
N CYS A 205 -4.82 13.48 -13.94
CA CYS A 205 -5.18 12.24 -14.64
C CYS A 205 -6.20 12.43 -15.77
N GLU A 206 -6.97 13.53 -15.78
CA GLU A 206 -7.88 13.84 -16.89
C GLU A 206 -7.12 14.23 -18.17
N VAL A 207 -5.89 14.75 -18.02
CA VAL A 207 -5.06 15.24 -19.13
C VAL A 207 -3.80 14.40 -19.38
N SER A 208 -3.36 13.62 -18.39
CA SER A 208 -2.16 12.78 -18.45
C SER A 208 -2.51 11.31 -18.27
N LYS A 209 -1.98 10.48 -19.17
CA LYS A 209 -2.03 9.02 -19.08
C LYS A 209 -0.71 8.42 -18.58
N ASP A 210 0.16 9.23 -17.96
CA ASP A 210 1.43 8.73 -17.42
C ASP A 210 1.16 7.83 -16.20
N PRO A 211 1.56 6.54 -16.23
CA PRO A 211 1.42 5.62 -15.10
C PRO A 211 1.97 6.16 -13.78
N LYS A 212 2.98 7.04 -13.84
CA LYS A 212 3.58 7.64 -12.64
C LYS A 212 2.62 8.57 -11.90
N VAL A 213 1.72 9.26 -12.60
CA VAL A 213 0.67 10.09 -11.96
C VAL A 213 -0.36 9.19 -11.27
N PHE A 214 -0.72 8.07 -11.88
CA PHE A 214 -1.59 7.07 -11.26
C PHE A 214 -0.94 6.43 -10.02
N ASN A 215 0.38 6.26 -10.01
CA ASN A 215 1.09 5.82 -8.81
C ASN A 215 0.90 6.79 -7.63
N VAL A 216 0.91 8.10 -7.86
CA VAL A 216 0.61 9.11 -6.83
C VAL A 216 -0.78 8.85 -6.23
N ILE A 217 -1.80 8.61 -7.07
CA ILE A 217 -3.16 8.27 -6.62
C ILE A 217 -3.17 6.97 -5.80
N LEU A 218 -2.45 5.94 -6.24
CA LEU A 218 -2.37 4.68 -5.51
C LEU A 218 -1.84 4.90 -4.08
N VAL A 219 -0.77 5.69 -3.92
CA VAL A 219 -0.21 5.93 -2.59
C VAL A 219 -1.14 6.81 -1.74
N LEU A 220 -1.81 7.80 -2.34
CA LEU A 220 -2.82 8.62 -1.65
C LEU A 220 -3.99 7.78 -1.13
N THR A 221 -4.51 6.85 -1.94
CA THR A 221 -5.60 5.94 -1.52
C THR A 221 -5.15 4.97 -0.41
N LYS A 222 -3.89 4.55 -0.41
CA LYS A 222 -3.29 3.77 0.69
C LYS A 222 -3.14 4.58 1.98
N ILE A 223 -2.72 5.85 1.88
CA ILE A 223 -2.64 6.74 3.05
C ILE A 223 -4.04 6.97 3.62
N PHE A 224 -5.02 7.26 2.77
CA PHE A 224 -6.43 7.39 3.16
C PHE A 224 -6.89 6.17 3.97
N TYR A 225 -6.63 4.95 3.49
CA TYR A 225 -6.97 3.73 4.24
C TYR A 225 -6.34 3.70 5.63
N SER A 226 -5.04 3.99 5.73
CA SER A 226 -4.32 3.96 7.01
C SER A 226 -4.89 4.96 8.02
N LEU A 227 -5.26 6.17 7.56
CA LEU A 227 -5.77 7.22 8.43
C LEU A 227 -7.21 6.97 8.90
N ASN A 228 -7.99 6.22 8.11
CA ASN A 228 -9.38 5.84 8.46
C ASN A 228 -9.50 4.45 9.09
N TYR A 229 -8.38 3.75 9.32
CA TYR A 229 -8.42 2.35 9.76
C TYR A 229 -8.93 2.20 11.20
N GLN A 230 -8.48 3.07 12.11
CA GLN A 230 -8.79 2.98 13.53
C GLN A 230 -10.16 3.56 13.89
N ASP A 231 -10.52 4.64 13.22
CA ASP A 231 -11.82 5.32 13.28
C ASP A 231 -12.11 6.10 12.01
N LEU A 232 -13.33 6.63 11.90
CA LEU A 232 -13.69 7.67 10.93
C LEU A 232 -13.35 9.05 11.52
N PRO A 233 -12.34 9.76 10.98
CA PRO A 233 -12.03 11.11 11.41
C PRO A 233 -13.06 12.11 10.88
N GLU A 234 -13.43 13.09 11.71
CA GLU A 234 -14.37 14.18 11.40
C GLU A 234 -14.05 14.85 10.04
N PHE A 235 -12.77 15.14 9.78
CA PHE A 235 -12.37 15.73 8.51
C PHE A 235 -12.76 14.86 7.29
N PHE A 236 -12.55 13.54 7.36
CA PHE A 236 -12.88 12.65 6.24
C PHE A 236 -14.37 12.36 6.15
N GLU A 237 -15.11 12.46 7.27
CA GLU A 237 -16.57 12.45 7.28
C GLU A 237 -17.14 13.67 6.55
N ASP A 238 -16.72 14.88 6.93
CA ASP A 238 -17.14 16.15 6.33
C ASP A 238 -16.81 16.23 4.82
N ASN A 239 -15.70 15.61 4.42
CA ASN A 239 -15.20 15.60 3.05
C ASN A 239 -15.46 14.28 2.32
N MET A 240 -16.33 13.42 2.85
CA MET A 240 -16.58 12.07 2.33
C MET A 240 -17.03 12.11 0.87
N GLN A 241 -17.92 13.05 0.52
CA GLN A 241 -18.43 13.18 -0.85
C GLN A 241 -17.31 13.38 -1.88
N ILE A 242 -16.26 14.14 -1.53
CA ILE A 242 -15.13 14.41 -2.42
C ILE A 242 -14.36 13.12 -2.71
N TRP A 243 -14.06 12.34 -1.68
CA TRP A 243 -13.32 11.08 -1.82
C TRP A 243 -14.14 10.03 -2.56
N ILE A 244 -15.39 9.80 -2.15
CA ILE A 244 -16.21 8.73 -2.71
C ILE A 244 -16.61 9.01 -4.16
N SER A 245 -16.89 10.27 -4.52
CA SER A 245 -17.17 10.61 -5.92
C SER A 245 -15.97 10.34 -6.84
N ASN A 246 -14.76 10.62 -6.38
CA ASN A 246 -13.55 10.32 -7.15
C ASN A 246 -13.21 8.82 -7.15
N PHE A 247 -13.49 8.09 -6.06
CA PHE A 247 -13.37 6.63 -6.04
C PHE A 247 -14.32 5.98 -7.06
N GLN A 248 -15.56 6.44 -7.16
CA GLN A 248 -16.51 5.97 -8.17
C GLN A 248 -15.96 6.20 -9.59
N LYS A 249 -15.46 7.40 -9.90
CA LYS A 249 -14.81 7.69 -11.18
C LYS A 249 -13.65 6.73 -11.49
N LEU A 250 -12.77 6.48 -10.52
CA LEU A 250 -11.61 5.59 -10.70
C LEU A 250 -12.01 4.12 -10.87
N LEU A 251 -13.07 3.66 -10.20
CA LEU A 251 -13.62 2.32 -10.37
C LEU A 251 -14.24 2.10 -11.76
N GLU A 252 -14.81 3.15 -12.36
CA GLU A 252 -15.39 3.10 -13.71
C GLU A 252 -14.37 3.40 -14.82
N LEU A 253 -13.20 3.91 -14.46
CA LEU A 253 -12.16 4.30 -15.42
C LEU A 253 -11.57 3.08 -16.11
N GLU A 254 -11.44 3.17 -17.44
CA GLU A 254 -10.80 2.18 -18.29
C GLU A 254 -9.78 2.88 -19.21
N ILE A 255 -8.49 2.56 -19.05
CA ILE A 255 -7.41 3.12 -19.86
C ILE A 255 -6.53 1.97 -20.35
N LYS A 256 -6.70 1.59 -21.62
CA LYS A 256 -5.96 0.47 -22.24
C LYS A 256 -4.46 0.69 -22.22
N GLU A 257 -4.00 1.94 -22.29
CA GLU A 257 -2.57 2.27 -22.25
C GLU A 257 -1.90 1.98 -20.89
N LEU A 258 -2.68 1.80 -19.83
CA LEU A 258 -2.19 1.45 -18.49
C LEU A 258 -2.23 -0.06 -18.22
N GLU A 259 -2.68 -0.86 -19.18
CA GLU A 259 -2.70 -2.32 -19.06
C GLU A 259 -1.30 -2.90 -19.30
N THR A 260 -0.98 -3.89 -18.48
CA THR A 260 0.23 -4.70 -18.60
C THR A 260 0.03 -5.80 -19.65
N GLN A 261 1.09 -6.11 -20.39
CA GLN A 261 1.08 -7.18 -21.39
C GLN A 261 1.19 -8.58 -20.75
N SER A 262 1.84 -8.67 -19.59
CA SER A 262 1.92 -9.92 -18.81
C SER A 262 0.56 -10.28 -18.21
N ASP A 263 0.28 -11.57 -18.09
CA ASP A 263 -0.91 -12.09 -17.40
C ASP A 263 -0.75 -12.14 -15.87
N ASP A 264 0.47 -11.94 -15.37
CA ASP A 264 0.80 -11.98 -13.92
C ASP A 264 1.02 -10.60 -13.31
N GLU A 265 1.41 -9.62 -14.11
CA GLU A 265 1.71 -8.27 -13.62
C GLU A 265 0.44 -7.41 -13.55
N THR A 266 0.05 -6.93 -12.37
CA THR A 266 -1.12 -6.07 -12.22
C THR A 266 -0.84 -4.63 -12.66
N GLY A 267 -1.58 -4.14 -13.66
CA GLY A 267 -1.50 -2.74 -14.09
C GLY A 267 -1.92 -1.74 -13.02
N ILE A 268 -1.35 -0.54 -13.04
CA ILE A 268 -1.49 0.46 -11.97
C ILE A 268 -2.94 0.83 -11.68
N LEU A 269 -3.80 0.91 -12.70
CA LEU A 269 -5.21 1.23 -12.55
C LEU A 269 -5.96 0.15 -11.75
N HIS A 270 -5.67 -1.13 -12.01
CA HIS A 270 -6.27 -2.25 -11.28
C HIS A 270 -5.78 -2.29 -9.83
N GLN A 271 -4.53 -1.88 -9.55
CA GLN A 271 -4.04 -1.72 -8.17
C GLN A 271 -4.82 -0.63 -7.43
N ILE A 272 -5.11 0.50 -8.08
CA ILE A 272 -5.93 1.59 -7.51
C ILE A 272 -7.35 1.10 -7.22
N GLN A 273 -7.99 0.44 -8.19
CA GLN A 273 -9.34 -0.11 -8.03
C GLN A 273 -9.40 -1.12 -6.89
N SER A 274 -8.37 -1.98 -6.76
CA SER A 274 -8.25 -2.95 -5.67
C SER A 274 -8.12 -2.26 -4.32
N GLN A 275 -7.31 -1.21 -4.22
CA GLN A 275 -7.16 -0.42 -3.00
C GLN A 275 -8.46 0.32 -2.64
N ILE A 276 -9.17 0.85 -3.64
CA ILE A 276 -10.48 1.49 -3.42
C ILE A 276 -11.49 0.48 -2.88
N CYS A 277 -11.50 -0.77 -3.38
CA CYS A 277 -12.36 -1.83 -2.86
C CYS A 277 -12.12 -2.07 -1.36
N GLU A 278 -10.86 -2.06 -0.89
CA GLU A 278 -10.56 -2.13 0.55
C GLU A 278 -11.07 -0.90 1.30
N ASN A 279 -10.88 0.30 0.76
CA ASN A 279 -11.31 1.55 1.37
C ASN A 279 -12.83 1.59 1.57
N ILE A 280 -13.60 1.26 0.53
CA ILE A 280 -15.07 1.26 0.63
C ILE A 280 -15.59 0.10 1.49
N SER A 281 -14.88 -1.03 1.53
CA SER A 281 -15.22 -2.14 2.42
C SER A 281 -15.07 -1.75 3.89
N LEU A 282 -13.99 -1.05 4.23
CA LEU A 282 -13.77 -0.52 5.58
C LEU A 282 -14.94 0.37 6.01
N TYR A 283 -15.39 1.28 5.14
CA TYR A 283 -16.50 2.18 5.40
C TYR A 283 -17.84 1.43 5.51
N ALA A 284 -18.13 0.53 4.58
CA ALA A 284 -19.34 -0.29 4.62
C ALA A 284 -19.43 -1.19 5.87
N GLN A 285 -18.28 -1.57 6.44
CA GLN A 285 -18.23 -2.38 7.66
C GLN A 285 -18.41 -1.55 8.94
N LYS A 286 -17.79 -0.37 9.00
CA LYS A 286 -17.62 0.40 10.26
C LYS A 286 -18.47 1.66 10.37
N TYR A 287 -18.82 2.31 9.26
CA TYR A 287 -19.38 3.68 9.21
C TYR A 287 -20.66 3.71 8.38
N GLU A 288 -21.62 2.89 8.80
CA GLU A 288 -22.81 2.56 8.01
C GLU A 288 -23.74 3.76 7.76
N GLU A 289 -23.98 4.58 8.79
CA GLU A 289 -24.98 5.66 8.75
C GLU A 289 -24.58 6.73 7.74
N GLU A 290 -23.35 7.20 7.84
CA GLU A 290 -22.75 8.24 7.01
C GLU A 290 -22.53 7.75 5.57
N PHE A 291 -22.17 6.47 5.40
CA PHE A 291 -21.81 5.89 4.11
C PHE A 291 -23.01 5.38 3.28
N SER A 292 -24.16 5.18 3.92
CA SER A 292 -25.36 4.56 3.34
C SER A 292 -25.79 5.14 1.98
N SER A 293 -25.71 6.47 1.81
CA SER A 293 -26.13 7.17 0.59
C SER A 293 -25.34 6.79 -0.67
N TYR A 294 -24.11 6.28 -0.52
CA TYR A 294 -23.24 5.91 -1.63
C TYR A 294 -23.39 4.43 -2.04
N MET A 295 -23.97 3.60 -1.18
CA MET A 295 -23.93 2.14 -1.30
C MET A 295 -24.60 1.61 -2.56
N ARG A 296 -25.76 2.15 -2.94
CA ARG A 296 -26.44 1.72 -4.18
C ARG A 296 -25.57 1.91 -5.42
N SER A 297 -24.91 3.07 -5.52
CA SER A 297 -24.01 3.39 -6.63
C SER A 297 -22.78 2.48 -6.61
N LEU A 298 -22.13 2.35 -5.44
CA LEU A 298 -20.92 1.54 -5.30
C LEU A 298 -21.16 0.06 -5.60
N VAL A 299 -22.22 -0.55 -5.04
CA VAL A 299 -22.59 -1.93 -5.37
C VAL A 299 -22.78 -2.08 -6.88
N THR A 300 -23.46 -1.12 -7.51
CA THR A 300 -23.69 -1.13 -8.95
C THR A 300 -22.41 -1.09 -9.76
N ILE A 301 -21.47 -0.24 -9.38
CA ILE A 301 -20.17 -0.10 -10.04
C ILE A 301 -19.34 -1.38 -9.86
N ILE A 302 -19.28 -1.92 -8.64
CA ILE A 302 -18.45 -3.08 -8.31
C ILE A 302 -18.91 -4.35 -9.04
N TRP A 303 -20.22 -4.66 -9.09
CA TRP A 303 -20.64 -5.86 -9.82
C TRP A 303 -20.42 -5.70 -11.34
N LYS A 304 -20.57 -4.49 -11.89
CA LYS A 304 -20.26 -4.22 -13.31
C LYS A 304 -18.77 -4.35 -13.59
N LEU A 305 -17.92 -3.88 -12.68
CA LEU A 305 -16.46 -4.05 -12.76
C LEU A 305 -16.11 -5.53 -12.82
N LEU A 306 -16.64 -6.34 -11.89
CA LEU A 306 -16.41 -7.78 -11.83
C LEU A 306 -16.83 -8.54 -13.10
N ILE A 307 -17.88 -8.11 -13.79
CA ILE A 307 -18.30 -8.72 -15.07
C ILE A 307 -17.28 -8.47 -16.18
N LYS A 308 -16.62 -7.30 -16.17
CA LYS A 308 -15.66 -6.91 -17.20
C LYS A 308 -14.25 -7.43 -16.92
N THR A 309 -13.92 -7.69 -15.65
CA THR A 309 -12.59 -8.12 -15.25
C THR A 309 -12.30 -9.55 -15.74
N GLY A 310 -11.16 -9.73 -16.40
CA GLY A 310 -10.74 -11.01 -16.95
C GLY A 310 -10.35 -12.05 -15.90
N SER A 311 -10.15 -13.30 -16.34
CA SER A 311 -9.82 -14.43 -15.48
C SER A 311 -8.33 -14.55 -15.11
N GLN A 312 -7.46 -13.73 -15.71
CA GLN A 312 -6.00 -13.79 -15.60
C GLN A 312 -5.49 -13.46 -14.18
N PRO A 313 -4.41 -14.09 -13.70
CA PRO A 313 -3.86 -13.90 -12.35
C PRO A 313 -3.64 -12.43 -11.94
N LYS A 314 -3.22 -11.57 -12.87
CA LYS A 314 -3.02 -10.13 -12.61
C LYS A 314 -4.22 -9.39 -12.04
N TYR A 315 -5.44 -9.90 -12.22
CA TYR A 315 -6.66 -9.29 -11.70
C TYR A 315 -7.15 -9.92 -10.38
N ASP A 316 -6.45 -10.91 -9.84
CA ASP A 316 -6.91 -11.69 -8.68
C ASP A 316 -7.20 -10.81 -7.47
N THR A 317 -6.25 -9.97 -7.07
CA THR A 317 -6.39 -9.09 -5.89
C THR A 317 -7.60 -8.16 -6.02
N LEU A 318 -7.82 -7.57 -7.20
CA LEU A 318 -8.99 -6.73 -7.45
C LEU A 318 -10.28 -7.51 -7.28
N VAL A 319 -10.36 -8.69 -7.92
CA VAL A 319 -11.57 -9.52 -7.88
C VAL A 319 -11.86 -10.01 -6.47
N ILE A 320 -10.84 -10.43 -5.72
CA ILE A 320 -10.98 -10.84 -4.32
C ILE A 320 -11.56 -9.70 -3.48
N ASN A 321 -10.93 -8.51 -3.52
CA ASN A 321 -11.36 -7.38 -2.70
C ASN A 321 -12.78 -6.91 -3.09
N ALA A 322 -13.12 -6.92 -4.38
CA ALA A 322 -14.45 -6.58 -4.87
C ALA A 322 -15.52 -7.61 -4.45
N LEU A 323 -15.21 -8.91 -4.48
CA LEU A 323 -16.10 -9.98 -4.01
C LEU A 323 -16.31 -9.91 -2.49
N GLN A 324 -15.26 -9.61 -1.72
CA GLN A 324 -15.36 -9.40 -0.28
C GLN A 324 -16.25 -8.20 0.06
N PHE A 325 -16.14 -7.09 -0.69
CA PHE A 325 -17.04 -5.94 -0.55
C PHE A 325 -18.50 -6.34 -0.75
N LEU A 326 -18.81 -7.05 -1.84
CA LEU A 326 -20.18 -7.53 -2.09
C LEU A 326 -20.67 -8.47 -0.99
N SER A 327 -19.84 -9.44 -0.58
CA SER A 327 -20.17 -10.42 0.46
C SER A 327 -20.51 -9.73 1.79
N THR A 328 -19.71 -8.73 2.16
CA THR A 328 -19.92 -7.91 3.36
C THR A 328 -21.21 -7.10 3.26
N THR A 329 -21.55 -6.61 2.08
CA THR A 329 -22.74 -5.79 1.88
C THR A 329 -24.03 -6.63 1.87
N VAL A 330 -23.98 -7.83 1.28
CA VAL A 330 -25.15 -8.73 1.18
C VAL A 330 -25.69 -9.12 2.56
N ILE A 331 -24.82 -9.38 3.54
CA ILE A 331 -25.21 -9.84 4.88
C ILE A 331 -25.81 -8.74 5.76
N LYS A 332 -25.87 -7.50 5.27
CA LYS A 332 -26.30 -6.32 6.02
C LYS A 332 -27.77 -6.02 5.73
N PRO A 333 -28.69 -6.13 6.71
CA PRO A 333 -30.13 -6.02 6.49
C PRO A 333 -30.57 -4.72 5.80
N GLN A 334 -29.92 -3.60 6.10
CA GLN A 334 -30.22 -2.29 5.54
C GLN A 334 -29.86 -2.13 4.06
N TYR A 335 -28.99 -2.99 3.52
CA TYR A 335 -28.58 -2.99 2.12
C TYR A 335 -29.26 -4.10 1.32
N ARG A 336 -30.19 -4.82 1.95
CA ARG A 336 -30.92 -5.94 1.32
C ARG A 336 -31.63 -5.51 0.03
N ASP A 337 -32.22 -4.32 0.03
CA ASP A 337 -32.94 -3.74 -1.11
C ASP A 337 -32.06 -3.49 -2.34
N LEU A 338 -30.73 -3.42 -2.16
CA LEU A 338 -29.78 -3.31 -3.26
C LEU A 338 -29.70 -4.60 -4.10
N PHE A 339 -30.11 -5.74 -3.52
CA PHE A 339 -30.08 -7.06 -4.13
C PHE A 339 -31.48 -7.62 -4.42
N ASP A 340 -32.55 -6.88 -4.11
CA ASP A 340 -33.93 -7.30 -4.37
C ASP A 340 -34.30 -7.25 -5.86
N ASP A 341 -33.58 -6.48 -6.69
CA ASP A 341 -33.78 -6.47 -8.14
C ASP A 341 -33.37 -7.84 -8.73
N PRO A 342 -34.33 -8.63 -9.25
CA PRO A 342 -34.03 -9.97 -9.75
C PRO A 342 -33.02 -9.98 -10.90
N SER A 343 -32.95 -8.91 -11.69
CA SER A 343 -32.00 -8.80 -12.80
C SER A 343 -30.57 -8.58 -12.32
N VAL A 344 -30.39 -7.74 -11.29
CA VAL A 344 -29.10 -7.51 -10.63
C VAL A 344 -28.65 -8.78 -9.91
N PHE A 345 -29.55 -9.41 -9.17
CA PHE A 345 -29.27 -10.65 -8.45
C PHE A 345 -28.83 -11.78 -9.40
N SER A 346 -29.56 -11.97 -10.50
CA SER A 346 -29.22 -12.98 -11.52
C SER A 346 -27.87 -12.67 -12.17
N ALA A 347 -27.57 -11.39 -12.46
CA ALA A 347 -26.28 -11.01 -13.01
C ALA A 347 -25.13 -11.29 -12.04
N ILE A 348 -25.30 -11.00 -10.74
CA ILE A 348 -24.30 -11.32 -9.71
C ILE A 348 -24.08 -12.83 -9.62
N CYS A 349 -25.15 -13.64 -9.62
CA CYS A 349 -25.00 -15.09 -9.56
C CYS A 349 -24.31 -15.65 -10.81
N GLU A 350 -24.83 -15.34 -12.00
CA GLU A 350 -24.45 -15.99 -13.26
C GLU A 350 -23.18 -15.44 -13.88
N LYS A 351 -22.94 -14.12 -13.75
CA LYS A 351 -21.84 -13.44 -14.43
C LYS A 351 -20.68 -13.06 -13.50
N VAL A 352 -20.90 -13.08 -12.19
CA VAL A 352 -19.86 -12.73 -11.19
C VAL A 352 -19.47 -13.94 -10.35
N ALA A 353 -20.40 -14.51 -9.59
CA ALA A 353 -20.08 -15.58 -8.64
C ALA A 353 -19.65 -16.87 -9.37
N ILE A 354 -20.49 -17.38 -10.26
CA ILE A 354 -20.25 -18.66 -10.94
C ILE A 354 -18.91 -18.68 -11.72
N PRO A 355 -18.57 -17.70 -12.57
CA PRO A 355 -17.31 -17.72 -13.31
C PRO A 355 -16.08 -17.70 -12.39
N ASN A 356 -16.17 -17.04 -11.24
CA ASN A 356 -15.06 -16.96 -10.28
C ASN A 356 -14.99 -18.16 -9.32
N MET A 357 -15.97 -19.07 -9.33
CA MET A 357 -15.92 -20.36 -8.60
C MET A 357 -15.24 -21.50 -9.39
N GLN A 358 -14.97 -21.28 -10.68
CA GLN A 358 -14.38 -22.31 -11.53
C GLN A 358 -12.95 -22.63 -11.10
N PHE A 359 -12.60 -23.91 -11.18
CA PHE A 359 -11.22 -24.37 -11.01
C PHE A 359 -10.41 -23.96 -12.25
N LYS A 360 -9.36 -23.16 -12.07
CA LYS A 360 -8.55 -22.60 -13.15
C LYS A 360 -7.27 -23.39 -13.37
N ALA A 361 -6.62 -23.15 -14.51
CA ALA A 361 -5.30 -23.71 -14.79
C ALA A 361 -4.24 -23.33 -13.73
N SER A 362 -4.31 -22.11 -13.18
CA SER A 362 -3.44 -21.68 -12.08
C SER A 362 -3.71 -22.45 -10.76
N ASP A 363 -4.95 -22.88 -10.54
CA ASP A 363 -5.31 -23.69 -9.37
C ASP A 363 -4.81 -25.13 -9.56
N GLU A 364 -4.89 -25.65 -10.80
CA GLU A 364 -4.33 -26.95 -11.19
C GLU A 364 -2.81 -26.98 -11.02
N GLU A 365 -2.10 -25.97 -11.53
CA GLU A 365 -0.65 -25.83 -11.37
C GLU A 365 -0.24 -25.76 -9.89
N LEU A 366 -0.93 -24.94 -9.07
CA LEU A 366 -0.65 -24.86 -7.64
C LEU A 366 -0.93 -26.20 -6.93
N PHE A 367 -1.98 -26.92 -7.33
CA PHE A 367 -2.33 -28.22 -6.77
C PHE A 367 -1.29 -29.29 -7.12
N GLU A 368 -0.76 -29.28 -8.35
CA GLU A 368 0.27 -30.23 -8.80
C GLU A 368 1.64 -29.93 -8.20
N ASP A 369 2.06 -28.67 -8.18
CA ASP A 369 3.40 -28.26 -7.76
C ASP A 369 3.53 -28.12 -6.23
N ASN A 370 2.47 -27.66 -5.56
CA ASN A 370 2.46 -27.43 -4.11
C ASN A 370 1.08 -27.71 -3.48
N PRO A 371 0.68 -28.99 -3.38
CA PRO A 371 -0.65 -29.38 -2.89
C PRO A 371 -0.92 -28.92 -1.45
N GLU A 372 0.10 -28.81 -0.60
CA GLU A 372 -0.05 -28.32 0.78
C GLU A 372 -0.51 -26.85 0.80
N GLU A 373 0.09 -26.00 -0.04
CA GLU A 373 -0.31 -24.60 -0.14
C GLU A 373 -1.70 -24.44 -0.77
N TYR A 374 -2.04 -25.27 -1.76
CA TYR A 374 -3.39 -25.30 -2.32
C TYR A 374 -4.44 -25.63 -1.24
N ILE A 375 -4.22 -26.70 -0.44
CA ILE A 375 -5.13 -27.11 0.63
C ILE A 375 -5.28 -25.99 1.67
N ARG A 376 -4.17 -25.38 2.09
CA ARG A 376 -4.17 -24.27 3.06
C ARG A 376 -5.01 -23.10 2.56
N ARG A 377 -4.83 -22.67 1.30
CA ARG A 377 -5.52 -21.51 0.73
C ARG A 377 -7.00 -21.76 0.44
N ASP A 378 -7.32 -22.85 -0.24
CA ASP A 378 -8.66 -23.08 -0.80
C ASP A 378 -9.59 -23.84 0.14
N ILE A 379 -9.06 -24.80 0.92
CA ILE A 379 -9.86 -25.72 1.74
C ILE A 379 -9.92 -25.28 3.21
N GLU A 380 -8.77 -25.07 3.83
CA GLU A 380 -8.68 -24.77 5.27
C GLU A 380 -9.04 -23.32 5.58
N GLY A 381 -8.90 -22.44 4.60
CA GLY A 381 -9.01 -20.99 4.75
C GLY A 381 -7.71 -20.43 5.32
N SER A 382 -6.97 -19.70 4.48
CA SER A 382 -5.74 -19.02 4.85
C SER A 382 -5.94 -17.51 4.92
N ASP A 383 -4.96 -16.78 5.47
CA ASP A 383 -4.92 -15.32 5.41
C ASP A 383 -4.76 -14.78 3.96
N VAL A 384 -4.50 -15.65 2.99
CA VAL A 384 -4.42 -15.35 1.56
C VAL A 384 -5.62 -15.96 0.84
N ASP A 385 -6.55 -15.10 0.44
CA ASP A 385 -7.76 -15.53 -0.27
C ASP A 385 -7.46 -15.89 -1.74
N THR A 386 -8.15 -16.91 -2.25
CA THR A 386 -8.24 -17.21 -3.68
C THR A 386 -9.51 -16.58 -4.26
N ARG A 387 -9.56 -16.34 -5.58
CA ARG A 387 -10.81 -15.91 -6.22
C ARG A 387 -11.95 -16.89 -5.98
N ARG A 388 -11.65 -18.19 -6.05
CA ARG A 388 -12.61 -19.26 -5.83
C ARG A 388 -13.18 -19.17 -4.43
N ARG A 389 -12.35 -18.94 -3.42
CA ARG A 389 -12.78 -18.80 -2.04
C ARG A 389 -13.67 -17.56 -1.85
N ALA A 390 -13.22 -16.41 -2.32
CA ALA A 390 -13.99 -15.16 -2.23
C ALA A 390 -15.35 -15.27 -2.95
N ALA A 391 -15.41 -15.96 -4.09
CA ALA A 391 -16.66 -16.22 -4.80
C ALA A 391 -17.56 -17.20 -4.03
N CYS A 392 -17.00 -18.26 -3.44
CA CYS A 392 -17.75 -19.18 -2.58
C CYS A 392 -18.35 -18.47 -1.36
N ASP A 393 -17.61 -17.56 -0.74
CA ASP A 393 -18.08 -16.81 0.42
C ASP A 393 -19.19 -15.81 0.05
N LEU A 394 -19.12 -15.21 -1.15
CA LEU A 394 -20.25 -14.45 -1.72
C LEU A 394 -21.49 -15.33 -1.90
N VAL A 395 -21.35 -16.53 -2.45
CA VAL A 395 -22.49 -17.46 -2.62
C VAL A 395 -23.08 -17.89 -1.28
N LYS A 396 -22.24 -18.13 -0.26
CA LYS A 396 -22.72 -18.41 1.10
C LYS A 396 -23.53 -17.24 1.65
N ALA A 397 -23.04 -16.01 1.49
CA ALA A 397 -23.74 -14.80 1.91
C ALA A 397 -25.09 -14.65 1.18
N LEU A 398 -25.11 -14.78 -0.14
CA LEU A 398 -26.32 -14.72 -0.95
C LEU A 398 -27.32 -15.82 -0.58
N SER A 399 -26.85 -17.04 -0.36
CA SER A 399 -27.70 -18.18 0.02
C SER A 399 -28.35 -17.98 1.38
N LYS A 400 -27.63 -17.38 2.34
CA LYS A 400 -28.14 -17.10 3.68
C LYS A 400 -29.25 -16.05 3.66
N GLU A 401 -29.08 -14.99 2.87
CA GLU A 401 -30.01 -13.85 2.86
C GLU A 401 -31.11 -13.97 1.79
N PHE A 402 -30.86 -14.67 0.69
CA PHE A 402 -31.72 -14.79 -0.49
C PHE A 402 -31.86 -16.25 -0.97
N GLU A 403 -32.12 -17.17 -0.04
CA GLU A 403 -32.09 -18.63 -0.26
C GLU A 403 -32.85 -19.07 -1.53
N GLN A 404 -34.13 -18.72 -1.65
CA GLN A 404 -34.99 -19.19 -2.76
C GLN A 404 -34.48 -18.73 -4.13
N VAL A 405 -34.07 -17.46 -4.23
CA VAL A 405 -33.60 -16.87 -5.49
C VAL A 405 -32.23 -17.47 -5.85
N THR A 406 -31.34 -17.59 -4.87
CA THR A 406 -30.02 -18.23 -5.05
C THR A 406 -30.15 -19.67 -5.53
N MET A 407 -30.97 -20.47 -4.84
CA MET A 407 -31.26 -21.86 -5.21
C MET A 407 -31.81 -21.98 -6.63
N SER A 408 -32.69 -21.06 -7.03
CA SER A 408 -33.28 -21.06 -8.37
C SER A 408 -32.25 -20.74 -9.46
N SER A 409 -31.46 -19.68 -9.29
CA SER A 409 -30.43 -19.27 -10.26
C SER A 409 -29.33 -20.32 -10.40
N PHE A 410 -28.76 -20.79 -9.29
CA PHE A 410 -27.72 -21.82 -9.32
C PHE A 410 -28.26 -23.17 -9.80
N GLY A 411 -29.50 -23.53 -9.42
CA GLY A 411 -30.15 -24.75 -9.89
C GLY A 411 -30.40 -24.76 -11.40
N LEU A 412 -30.77 -23.61 -11.99
CA LEU A 412 -30.90 -23.45 -13.43
C LEU A 412 -29.54 -23.59 -14.12
N TYR A 413 -28.50 -22.94 -13.60
CA TYR A 413 -27.14 -23.07 -14.13
C TYR A 413 -26.65 -24.53 -14.13
N VAL A 414 -26.81 -25.25 -13.01
CA VAL A 414 -26.41 -26.66 -12.90
C VAL A 414 -27.18 -27.54 -13.88
N LYS A 415 -28.50 -27.33 -14.01
CA LYS A 415 -29.30 -28.04 -15.04
C LYS A 415 -28.78 -27.76 -16.43
N VAL A 416 -28.55 -26.49 -16.79
CA VAL A 416 -28.00 -26.14 -18.10
C VAL A 416 -26.68 -26.87 -18.31
N ARG A 417 -25.70 -26.81 -17.39
CA ARG A 417 -24.40 -27.46 -17.56
C ARG A 417 -24.47 -28.99 -17.65
N LEU A 418 -25.32 -29.63 -16.86
CA LEU A 418 -25.49 -31.09 -16.90
C LEU A 418 -26.17 -31.56 -18.20
N PHE A 419 -27.13 -30.79 -18.72
CA PHE A 419 -27.94 -31.18 -19.89
C PHE A 419 -27.50 -30.57 -21.22
N SER A 420 -26.57 -29.60 -21.22
CA SER A 420 -25.93 -29.05 -22.44
C SER A 420 -24.58 -29.69 -22.77
N SER A 421 -24.16 -30.69 -21.97
CA SER A 421 -22.94 -31.49 -22.22
C SER A 421 -23.25 -32.81 -22.96
N ILE A 422 -24.42 -32.90 -23.61
CA ILE A 422 -24.81 -33.91 -24.61
C ILE A 422 -24.96 -33.17 -25.93
#